data_AF-A0A3M1DM76-F1
#
_entry.id   AF-A0A3M1DM76-F1
#
_cell.length_a   1.000
_cell.length_b   1.000
_cell.length_c   1.000
_cell.angle_alpha   90.00
_cell.angle_beta   90.00
_cell.angle_gamma   90.00
#
_symmetry.space_group_name_H-M   'P 1'
#
loop_
_entity.id
_entity.type
_entity.pdbx_description
1 polymer ?
#
loop_
_entity_poly.entity_id
_entity_poly.type
_entity_poly.pdbx_seq_one_letter_code
_entity_poly.pdbx_strand_id
1 'polypeptide(L)' 'EVVWDESRPDGTPRKLLDVSRLRGMGWAPRVSLSAGIRETLQWYQEQT' A
#
# COMPACT_ATOMS: atom_id res chain seq x y z
N GLU A 1 -5.10 -0.39 -19.92
CA GLU A 1 -4.33 0.88 -19.91
C GLU A 1 -4.78 1.68 -18.70
N VAL A 2 -3.87 2.42 -18.05
CA VAL A 2 -4.20 3.29 -16.92
C VAL A 2 -4.51 4.69 -17.46
N VAL A 3 -5.65 5.26 -17.10
CA VAL A 3 -6.05 6.62 -17.50
C VAL A 3 -5.95 7.54 -16.29
N TRP A 4 -5.16 8.61 -16.41
CA TRP A 4 -5.03 9.65 -15.40
C TRP A 4 -5.95 10.82 -15.75
N ASP A 5 -6.93 11.10 -14.88
CA ASP A 5 -7.91 12.18 -15.06
C ASP A 5 -7.47 13.43 -14.30
N GLU A 6 -6.80 14.35 -14.99
CA GLU A 6 -6.29 15.61 -14.45
C GLU A 6 -7.39 16.63 -14.10
N SER A 7 -8.65 16.37 -14.46
CA SER A 7 -9.76 17.25 -14.07
C SER A 7 -10.08 17.16 -12.57
N ARG A 8 -9.59 16.11 -11.90
CA ARG A 8 -9.80 15.88 -10.48
C ARG A 8 -8.63 16.43 -9.67
N PRO A 9 -8.89 17.10 -8.53
CA PRO A 9 -7.82 17.63 -7.71
C PRO A 9 -7.02 16.49 -7.09
N ASP A 10 -5.69 16.64 -7.11
CA ASP A 10 -4.81 15.78 -6.34
C ASP A 10 -5.02 15.96 -4.84
N GLY A 11 -4.79 14.87 -4.10
CA GLY A 11 -4.69 14.91 -2.65
C GLY A 11 -3.38 15.53 -2.16
N THR A 12 -3.08 15.37 -0.87
CA THR A 12 -1.76 15.74 -0.35
C THR A 12 -0.65 14.96 -1.07
N PRO A 13 0.37 15.63 -1.65
CA PRO A 13 1.39 14.96 -2.48
C PRO A 13 2.17 13.85 -1.77
N ARG A 14 2.30 13.95 -0.44
CA ARG A 14 2.99 12.95 0.38
C ARG A 14 2.35 12.82 1.75
N LYS A 15 1.92 11.60 2.08
CA LYS A 15 1.38 11.25 3.40
C LYS A 15 2.02 9.95 3.87
N LEU A 16 3.01 10.05 4.75
CA LEU A 16 3.77 8.92 5.29
C LEU A 16 3.87 9.03 6.81
N LEU A 17 4.00 7.88 7.48
CA LEU A 17 4.27 7.81 8.92
C LEU A 17 5.78 7.60 9.16
N ASP A 18 6.33 8.24 10.19
CA ASP A 18 7.58 7.80 10.77
C ASP A 18 7.32 6.58 11.66
N VAL A 19 8.02 5.48 11.39
CA VAL A 19 7.91 4.20 12.11
C VAL A 19 9.14 3.91 12.97
N SER A 20 10.01 4.90 13.19
CA SER A 20 11.23 4.80 14.00
C SER A 20 10.95 4.20 15.39
N ARG A 21 9.88 4.64 16.07
CA ARG A 21 9.48 4.11 17.39
C ARG A 21 9.14 2.62 17.35
N LEU A 22 8.40 2.16 16.34
CA LEU A 22 8.04 0.75 16.18
C LEU A 22 9.29 -0.09 15.94
N ARG A 23 10.22 0.39 15.10
CA ARG A 23 11.52 -0.25 14.87
C ARG A 23 12.36 -0.33 16.13
N GLY A 24 12.36 0.72 16.95
CA GLY A 24 13.04 0.73 18.26
C GLY A 24 12.49 -0.31 19.24
N MET A 25 11.23 -0.73 19.08
CA MET A 25 10.61 -1.82 19.85
C MET A 25 10.84 -3.22 19.24
N GLY A 26 11.69 -3.33 18.21
CA GLY A 26 11.99 -4.58 17.52
C GLY A 26 10.94 -4.99 16.48
N TRP A 27 9.94 -4.15 16.20
CA TRP A 27 8.96 -4.43 15.16
C TRP A 27 9.44 -3.96 13.79
N ALA A 28 9.20 -4.77 12.75
CA ALA A 28 9.45 -4.39 11.36
C ALA A 28 8.35 -4.96 10.44
N PRO A 29 7.98 -4.25 9.36
CA PRO A 29 7.04 -4.78 8.37
C PRO A 29 7.66 -5.99 7.66
N ARG A 30 6.86 -7.05 7.50
CA ARG A 30 7.32 -8.31 6.90
C ARG A 30 6.81 -8.53 5.48
N VAL A 31 5.72 -7.86 5.12
CA VAL A 31 5.07 -7.98 3.81
C VAL A 31 5.41 -6.75 2.98
N SER A 32 5.98 -6.96 1.79
CA SER A 32 6.20 -5.88 0.83
C SER A 32 4.89 -5.53 0.12
N LEU A 33 4.80 -4.33 -0.46
CA LEU A 33 3.61 -3.91 -1.19
C LEU A 33 3.24 -4.88 -2.32
N SER A 34 4.23 -5.30 -3.13
CA SER A 34 3.99 -6.22 -4.24
C SER A 34 3.51 -7.60 -3.78
N ALA A 35 4.05 -8.11 -2.67
CA ALA A 35 3.62 -9.38 -2.11
C ALA A 35 2.16 -9.30 -1.61
N GLY A 36 1.84 -8.25 -0.84
CA GLY A 36 0.48 -8.05 -0.32
C GLY A 36 -0.57 -7.85 -1.41
N ILE A 37 -0.24 -7.10 -2.47
CA ILE A 37 -1.14 -6.95 -3.64
C ILE A 37 -1.42 -8.30 -4.29
N ARG A 38 -0.39 -9.12 -4.51
CA ARG A 38 -0.54 -10.44 -5.14
C ARG A 38 -1.44 -11.36 -4.31
N GLU A 39 -1.19 -11.45 -3.01
CA GLU A 39 -1.98 -12.28 -2.10
C GLU A 39 -3.44 -11.83 -2.07
N THR A 40 -3.68 -10.52 -2.05
CA THR A 40 -5.04 -9.95 -2.05
C THR A 40 -5.79 -10.26 -3.35
N LEU A 41 -5.11 -10.16 -4.50
CA LEU A 41 -5.70 -10.50 -5.79
C LEU A 41 -6.04 -11.99 -5.90
N GLN A 42 -5.14 -12.85 -5.41
CA GLN A 42 -5.38 -14.30 -5.37
C GLN A 42 -6.63 -14.60 -4.52
N TRP A 43 -6.68 -14.07 -3.30
CA TRP A 43 -7.84 -14.22 -2.43
C TRP A 43 -9.13 -13.78 -3.12
N TYR A 44 -9.14 -12.62 -3.79
CA TYR A 44 -10.33 -12.09 -4.46
C TYR A 44 -10.83 -13.01 -5.59
N GLN A 45 -9.92 -13.59 -6.36
CA GLN A 45 -10.23 -14.53 -7.44
C GLN A 45 -10.77 -15.87 -6.93
N GLU A 46 -10.33 -16.32 -5.76
CA GLU A 46 -10.81 -17.58 -5.16
C GLU A 46 -12.21 -17.45 -4.55
N GLN A 47 -12.64 -16.23 -4.24
CA GLN A 47 -13.94 -15.93 -3.62
C GLN A 47 -15.01 -15.47 -4.62
N THR A 48 -14.66 -15.34 -5.90
CA THR A 48 -15.57 -14.93 -7.00
C THR A 48 -15.68 -16.04 -8.02
#